data_AF-A0AA37BKR9-F1
#
_entry.id   AF-A0AA37BKR9-F1
#
_cell.length_a   1.000
_cell.length_b   1.000
_cell.length_c   1.000
_cell.angle_alpha   90.00
_cell.angle_beta   90.00
_cell.angle_gamma   90.00
#
_symmetry.space_group_name_H-M   'P 1'
#
loop_
_entity.id
_entity.type
_entity.pdbx_description
1 polymer ?
#
loop_
_entity_poly.entity_id
_entity_poly.type
_entity_poly.pdbx_seq_one_letter_code
_entity_poly.pdbx_strand_id
1 'polypeptide(L)' 'MGIWLGPHGIEVEALVVNDRPCLRVTRLIGGERVLVADCADVREVGRHVDLAQLVMADSDERQRFGHVGA' A
#
# COMPACT_ATOMS: atom_id res chain seq x y z
N MET A 1 -5.92 0.15 -10.83
CA MET A 1 -4.61 -0.07 -10.18
C MET A 1 -4.83 -0.92 -8.96
N GLY A 2 -3.97 -1.91 -8.73
CA GLY A 2 -4.11 -2.82 -7.61
C GLY A 2 -3.61 -2.18 -6.31
N ILE A 3 -4.42 -2.29 -5.26
CA ILE A 3 -4.03 -1.98 -3.89
C ILE A 3 -4.15 -3.26 -3.09
N TRP A 4 -3.17 -3.51 -2.24
CA TRP A 4 -3.20 -4.61 -1.29
C TRP A 4 -3.06 -4.06 0.12
N LEU A 5 -3.86 -4.60 1.03
CA LEU A 5 -3.84 -4.27 2.44
C LEU A 5 -3.15 -5.39 3.21
N GLY A 6 -2.34 -5.01 4.19
CA GLY A 6 -1.61 -5.91 5.05
C GLY A 6 -1.81 -5.60 6.53
N PRO A 7 -1.24 -6.41 7.42
CA PRO A 7 -1.28 -6.20 8.86
C PRO A 7 -0.66 -4.84 9.24
N HIS A 8 -1.02 -4.35 10.44
CA HIS A 8 -0.47 -3.12 11.01
C HIS A 8 -0.65 -1.88 10.14
N GLY A 9 -1.72 -1.85 9.33
CA GLY A 9 -2.05 -0.73 8.45
C GLY A 9 -1.09 -0.58 7.28
N ILE A 10 -0.41 -1.64 6.86
CA ILE A 10 0.37 -1.65 5.62
C ILE A 10 -0.57 -1.58 4.42
N GLU A 11 -0.23 -0.73 3.47
CA GLU A 11 -0.89 -0.62 2.17
C GLU A 11 0.19 -0.67 1.08
N VAL A 12 -0.02 -1.50 0.08
CA VAL A 12 0.86 -1.64 -1.09
C VAL A 12 0.07 -1.21 -2.32
N GLU A 13 0.54 -0.19 -3.03
CA GLU A 13 -0.08 0.29 -4.25
C GLU A 13 0.84 0.04 -5.45
N ALA A 14 0.28 -0.56 -6.52
CA ALA A 14 0.99 -0.68 -7.79
C ALA A 14 0.84 0.59 -8.62
N LEU A 15 1.97 1.20 -8.98
CA LEU A 15 2.09 2.48 -9.67
C LEU A 15 3.02 2.37 -10.88
N VAL A 16 2.94 3.36 -11.76
CA VAL A 16 3.95 3.62 -12.79
C VAL A 16 4.59 4.97 -12.47
N VAL A 17 5.90 4.99 -12.23
CA VAL A 17 6.67 6.19 -11.93
C VAL A 17 7.79 6.29 -12.96
N ASN A 18 7.85 7.39 -13.70
CA ASN A 18 8.84 7.58 -14.79
C ASN A 18 8.89 6.40 -15.77
N ASP A 19 7.72 5.96 -16.24
CA ASP A 19 7.53 4.81 -17.14
C ASP A 19 8.03 3.45 -16.60
N ARG A 20 8.25 3.34 -15.29
CA ARG A 20 8.68 2.10 -14.63
C ARG A 20 7.65 1.63 -13.62
N PRO A 21 7.38 0.31 -13.54
CA PRO A 21 6.53 -0.23 -12.49
C PRO A 21 7.17 0.00 -11.12
N CYS A 22 6.36 0.37 -10.15
CA CYS A 22 6.76 0.61 -8.76
C CYS A 22 5.66 0.10 -7.82
N LEU A 23 6.07 -0.48 -6.70
CA LEU A 23 5.19 -0.90 -5.61
C LEU A 23 5.45 0.02 -4.42
N ARG A 24 4.53 0.94 -4.15
CA ARG A 24 4.65 1.86 -3.03
C ARG A 24 4.08 1.23 -1.77
N VAL A 25 4.90 1.13 -0.75
CA VAL A 25 4.51 0.64 0.58
C VAL A 25 4.30 1.83 1.49
N THR A 26 3.08 1.97 2.01
CA THR A 26 2.75 2.96 3.05
C THR A 26 2.25 2.26 4.30
N ARG A 27 2.29 2.96 5.43
CA ARG A 27 1.73 2.50 6.69
C ARG A 27 0.86 3.57 7.31
N LEU A 28 -0.32 3.18 7.79
CA LEU A 28 -1.18 4.05 8.60
C LEU A 28 -0.64 4.14 10.04
N ILE A 29 -0.21 5.33 10.46
CA ILE A 29 0.29 5.61 11.81
C ILE A 29 -0.50 6.79 12.35
N GLY A 30 -1.29 6.58 13.42
CA GLY A 30 -2.09 7.66 14.03
C GLY A 30 -3.14 8.29 13.09
N GLY A 31 -3.59 7.56 12.07
CA GLY A 31 -4.52 8.08 11.05
C GLY A 31 -3.84 8.73 9.84
N GLU A 32 -2.51 8.85 9.85
CA GLU A 32 -1.73 9.40 8.74
C GLU A 32 -1.05 8.28 7.94
N ARG A 33 -1.09 8.37 6.60
CA ARG A 33 -0.34 7.46 5.73
C ARG A 33 1.10 7.94 5.59
N VAL A 34 2.03 7.16 6.12
CA VAL A 34 3.47 7.43 6.05
C VAL A 34 4.12 6.52 5.02
N LEU A 35 4.96 7.08 4.15
CA LEU A 35 5.75 6.32 3.18
C LEU A 35 6.78 5.45 3.92
N VAL A 36 6.78 4.15 3.61
CA VAL A 36 7.76 3.19 4.15
C VAL A 36 8.84 2.90 3.13
N ALA A 37 8.45 2.58 1.89
CA ALA A 37 9.38 2.28 0.80
C ALA A 37 8.71 2.43 -0.57
N ASP A 38 9.52 2.75 -1.58
CA ASP A 38 9.19 2.52 -2.98
C ASP A 38 9.99 1.30 -3.45
N CYS A 39 9.29 0.25 -3.87
CA CYS A 39 9.87 -1.05 -4.21
C CYS A 39 9.81 -1.29 -5.73
N ALA A 40 10.89 -1.84 -6.30
CA ALA A 40 10.92 -2.19 -7.72
C ALA A 40 10.20 -3.52 -8.02
N ASP A 41 10.15 -4.42 -7.03
CA ASP A 41 9.54 -5.74 -7.18
C ASP A 41 9.00 -6.31 -5.85
N VAL A 42 8.26 -7.42 -5.95
CA VAL A 42 7.55 -8.05 -4.83
C VAL A 42 8.49 -8.58 -3.73
N ARG A 43 9.75 -8.90 -4.05
CA ARG A 43 10.72 -9.39 -3.06
C ARG A 43 11.13 -8.28 -2.11
N GLU A 44 11.18 -7.04 -2.59
CA GLU A 44 11.45 -5.88 -1.74
C GLU A 44 10.27 -5.58 -0.83
N VAL A 45 9.03 -5.69 -1.33
CA VAL A 45 7.82 -5.61 -0.49
C VAL A 45 7.86 -6.66 0.63
N GLY A 46 8.33 -7.87 0.33
CA GLY A 46 8.51 -8.96 1.30
C GLY A 46 9.46 -8.64 2.47
N ARG A 47 10.28 -7.58 2.37
CA ARG A 47 11.12 -7.10 3.50
C ARG A 47 10.33 -6.25 4.50
N HIS A 48 9.17 -5.74 4.10
CA HIS A 48 8.33 -4.84 4.89
C HIS A 48 7.07 -5.51 5.42
N VAL A 49 6.57 -6.53 4.73
CA VAL A 49 5.35 -7.27 5.08
C VAL A 49 5.45 -8.71 4.58
N ASP A 50 4.87 -9.64 5.33
CA ASP A 50 4.68 -11.01 4.85
C ASP A 50 3.67 -11.01 3.70
N LEU A 51 4.14 -11.40 2.51
CA LEU A 51 3.36 -11.37 1.27
C LEU A 51 2.10 -12.23 1.35
N ALA A 52 2.12 -13.30 2.14
CA ALA A 52 0.96 -14.18 2.31
C ALA A 52 -0.20 -13.50 3.08
N GLN A 53 0.07 -12.37 3.74
CA GLN A 53 -0.91 -11.62 4.52
C GLN A 53 -1.51 -10.45 3.73
N LEU A 54 -1.04 -10.22 2.51
CA LEU A 54 -1.58 -9.18 1.63
C LEU A 54 -2.89 -9.65 0.98
N VAL A 55 -3.93 -8.84 1.15
CA VAL A 55 -5.23 -9.05 0.51
C VAL A 55 -5.52 -7.89 -0.44
N MET A 56 -6.10 -8.17 -1.61
CA MET A 56 -6.53 -7.09 -2.51
C MET A 56 -7.59 -6.25 -1.80
N ALA A 57 -7.42 -4.93 -1.81
CA ALA A 57 -8.48 -4.02 -1.40
C ALA A 57 -9.67 -4.23 -2.35
N ASP A 58 -10.85 -4.46 -1.80
CA ASP A 58 -12.05 -4.50 -2.62
C ASP A 58 -12.27 -3.11 -3.26
N SER A 59 -12.91 -3.08 -4.43
CA SER A 59 -13.12 -1.83 -5.18
C SER A 59 -13.98 -0.81 -4.42
N ASP A 60 -14.66 -1.23 -3.36
CA ASP A 60 -15.49 -0.40 -2.47
C ASP A 60 -14.69 0.23 -1.29
N GLU A 61 -13.56 -0.34 -0.87
CA GLU A 61 -12.85 0.07 0.37
C GLU A 61 -12.10 1.41 0.26
N ARG A 62 -11.89 1.93 -0.96
CA ARG A 62 -11.29 3.28 -1.16
C ARG A 62 -12.12 4.40 -0.53
N GLN A 63 -13.42 4.23 -0.35
CA GLN A 63 -14.31 5.28 0.17
C GLN A 63 -14.36 5.34 1.71
N ARG A 64 -13.97 4.27 2.41
CA ARG A 64 -14.14 4.17 3.87
C ARG A 64 -12.99 4.81 4.67
N PHE A 65 -11.82 4.94 4.05
CA PHE A 65 -10.62 5.51 4.69
C PHE A 65 -10.18 6.86 4.06
N GLY A 66 -10.99 7.42 3.16
CA GLY A 66 -10.70 8.67 2.46
C GLY A 66 -11.32 9.94 3.08
N HIS A 67 -12.05 9.83 4.19
CA HIS A 67 -12.72 10.98 4.81
C HIS A 67 -12.19 11.27 6.22
N VAL A 68 -10.97 11.82 6.30
CA VAL A 68 -10.58 12.70 7.41
C VAL A 68 -9.74 13.82 6.81
N GLY A 69 -10.34 15.00 6.68
CA GLY A 69 -9.68 16.19 6.16
C GLY A 69 -10.66 17.28 5.73
N ALA A 70 -11.33 17.90 6.71
CA ALA A 70 -11.84 19.27 6.62
C ALA A 70 -11.53 19.96 7.95
#